data_AF-A0A8J3JTY7-F1
#
_entry.id   AF-A0A8J3JTY7-F1
#
_cell.length_a   1.000
_cell.length_b   1.000
_cell.length_c   1.000
_cell.angle_alpha   90.00
_cell.angle_beta   90.00
_cell.angle_gamma   90.00
#
_symmetry.space_group_name_H-M   'P 1'
#
loop_
_entity.id
_entity.type
_entity.pdbx_description
1 polymer ?
#
loop_
_entity_poly.entity_id
_entity_poly.type
_entity_poly.pdbx_seq_one_letter_code
_entity_poly.pdbx_strand_id
1 'polypeptide(L)'
;MTAHETPAAPRPEWGGPPREAAGPARRDYYHDPAAPAATRIVPGGVAVLADEYGRVLLQRRTDSGNWALPGGTMEVGETLERCVVREVREETGLDIEITGLVGIYTDPGHVIAYADGEARQQFSIDNRPAPYLG
;
A
#
# COMPACT_ATOMS: atom_id res chain seq x y z
N MET A 1 -43.73 15.28 -9.30
CA MET A 1 -42.51 15.17 -8.49
C MET A 1 -41.35 14.93 -9.43
N THR A 2 -40.61 15.96 -9.79
CA THR A 2 -39.37 15.85 -10.56
C THR A 2 -38.26 15.45 -9.60
N ALA A 3 -37.63 14.29 -9.84
CA ALA A 3 -36.44 13.88 -9.11
C ALA A 3 -35.34 14.91 -9.41
N HIS A 4 -34.85 15.57 -8.36
CA HIS A 4 -33.63 16.36 -8.44
C HIS A 4 -32.47 15.37 -8.47
N GLU A 5 -31.88 15.16 -9.65
CA GLU A 5 -30.58 14.52 -9.75
C GLU A 5 -29.54 15.46 -9.13
N THR A 6 -28.93 15.01 -8.03
CA THR A 6 -27.77 15.69 -7.46
C THR A 6 -26.61 15.54 -8.44
N PRO A 7 -25.95 16.64 -8.87
CA PRO A 7 -24.80 16.53 -9.75
C PRO A 7 -23.68 15.75 -9.06
N ALA A 8 -23.06 14.81 -9.80
CA ALA A 8 -21.90 14.06 -9.33
C ALA A 8 -20.79 15.03 -8.88
N ALA A 9 -20.12 14.72 -7.77
CA ALA A 9 -19.00 15.49 -7.27
C ALA A 9 -17.90 15.61 -8.36
N PRO A 10 -17.14 16.72 -8.40
CA PRO A 10 -16.03 16.85 -9.33
C PRO A 10 -15.01 15.73 -9.10
N ARG A 11 -14.47 15.18 -10.19
CA ARG A 11 -13.47 14.11 -10.14
C ARG A 11 -12.26 14.54 -9.31
N PRO A 12 -11.77 13.73 -8.36
CA PRO A 12 -10.49 14.01 -7.73
C PRO A 12 -9.39 14.01 -8.79
N GLU A 13 -8.60 15.08 -8.84
CA GLU A 13 -7.37 15.14 -9.63
C GLU A 13 -6.32 14.27 -8.93
N TRP A 14 -6.20 13.02 -9.39
CA TRP A 14 -5.17 12.09 -8.92
C TRP A 14 -3.79 12.52 -9.44
N GLY A 15 -2.91 13.01 -8.56
CA GLY A 15 -1.53 13.31 -8.92
C GLY A 15 -0.95 14.52 -8.19
N GLY A 16 -0.59 14.36 -6.91
CA GLY A 16 0.31 15.29 -6.22
C GLY A 16 1.77 15.13 -6.70
N PRO A 17 2.65 16.11 -6.45
CA PRO A 17 4.07 15.97 -6.76
C PRO A 17 4.68 14.76 -6.02
N PRO A 18 5.64 14.03 -6.61
CA PRO A 18 6.32 12.93 -5.94
C PRO A 18 7.00 13.42 -4.65
N ARG A 19 6.80 12.71 -3.54
CA ARG A 19 7.56 12.96 -2.31
C ARG A 19 8.95 12.32 -2.39
N GLU A 20 9.95 12.93 -1.75
CA GLU A 20 11.30 12.36 -1.62
C GLU A 20 11.27 10.96 -1.01
N ALA A 21 12.19 10.10 -1.43
CA ALA A 21 12.27 8.72 -0.94
C ALA A 21 12.57 8.71 0.57
N ALA A 22 11.62 8.22 1.36
CA ALA A 22 11.84 7.91 2.77
C ALA A 22 12.51 6.53 2.87
N GLY A 23 13.85 6.51 2.94
CA GLY A 23 14.62 5.33 3.30
C GLY A 23 15.62 4.82 2.25
N PRO A 24 16.40 3.78 2.60
CA PRO A 24 17.38 3.16 1.71
C PRO A 24 16.70 2.53 0.49
N ALA A 25 17.41 2.50 -0.64
CA ALA A 25 16.90 1.91 -1.88
C ALA A 25 16.41 0.46 -1.66
N ARG A 26 15.15 0.22 -1.99
CA ARG A 26 14.50 -1.09 -1.94
C ARG A 26 14.67 -1.83 -3.28
N ARG A 27 14.90 -3.14 -3.21
CA ARG A 27 14.85 -4.04 -4.35
C ARG A 27 14.02 -5.29 -4.02
N ASP A 28 13.03 -5.56 -4.85
CA ASP A 28 12.18 -6.75 -4.76
C ASP A 28 12.74 -7.87 -5.65
N TYR A 29 12.81 -9.08 -5.10
CA TYR A 29 13.22 -10.31 -5.77
C TYR A 29 12.07 -11.30 -5.72
N TYR A 30 11.70 -11.86 -6.88
CA TYR A 30 10.61 -12.85 -7.01
C TYR A 30 11.15 -14.17 -7.53
N HIS A 31 11.22 -15.18 -6.66
CA HIS A 31 11.80 -16.50 -6.93
C HIS A 31 13.18 -16.42 -7.61
N ASP A 32 13.95 -15.37 -7.33
CA ASP A 32 15.27 -15.14 -7.92
C ASP A 32 16.34 -15.88 -7.12
N PRO A 33 17.09 -16.82 -7.72
CA PRO A 33 18.19 -17.51 -7.04
C PRO A 33 19.32 -16.58 -6.59
N ALA A 34 19.42 -15.37 -7.16
CA ALA A 34 20.39 -14.34 -6.77
C ALA A 34 19.92 -13.45 -5.61
N ALA A 35 18.71 -13.67 -5.08
CA ALA A 35 18.23 -12.95 -3.90
C ALA A 35 19.12 -13.23 -2.68
N PRO A 36 19.39 -12.22 -1.83
CA PRO A 36 20.02 -12.47 -0.53
C PRO A 36 19.11 -13.35 0.34
N ALA A 37 19.71 -14.12 1.26
CA ALA A 37 18.94 -14.89 2.22
C ALA A 37 18.14 -13.94 3.14
N ALA A 38 16.82 -14.10 3.18
CA ALA A 38 15.97 -13.37 4.11
C ALA A 38 16.34 -13.72 5.56
N THR A 39 16.53 -12.70 6.39
CA THR A 39 16.88 -12.86 7.82
C THR A 39 15.75 -12.41 8.74
N ARG A 40 14.72 -11.76 8.18
CA ARG A 40 13.63 -11.16 8.94
C ARG A 40 12.29 -11.35 8.24
N ILE A 41 11.25 -11.41 9.07
CA ILE A 41 9.86 -11.22 8.64
C ILE A 41 9.37 -9.98 9.39
N VAL A 42 8.82 -9.03 8.63
CA VAL A 42 8.28 -7.79 9.18
C VAL A 42 6.85 -7.69 8.69
N PRO A 43 5.84 -7.83 9.57
CA PRO A 43 4.45 -7.69 9.16
C PRO A 43 4.16 -6.28 8.66
N GLY A 44 3.46 -6.20 7.54
CA GLY A 44 2.96 -4.95 6.99
C GLY A 44 1.57 -5.13 6.38
N GLY A 45 0.91 -4.01 6.14
CA GLY A 45 -0.42 -3.98 5.53
C GLY A 45 -0.48 -3.02 4.37
N VAL A 46 -1.32 -3.32 3.39
CA VAL A 46 -1.64 -2.43 2.26
C VAL A 46 -3.14 -2.27 2.10
N ALA A 47 -3.55 -1.18 1.44
CA ALA A 47 -4.95 -0.89 1.12
C ALA A 47 -5.23 -1.04 -0.38
N VAL A 48 -6.24 -1.85 -0.72
CA VAL A 48 -6.76 -1.96 -2.09
C VAL A 48 -7.90 -0.95 -2.26
N LEU A 49 -7.54 0.32 -2.47
CA LEU A 49 -8.48 1.41 -2.69
C LEU A 49 -8.98 1.38 -4.13
N ALA A 50 -10.25 1.06 -4.33
CA ALA A 50 -10.91 1.06 -5.62
C ALA A 50 -12.01 2.13 -5.70
N ASP A 51 -12.14 2.79 -6.84
CA ASP A 51 -13.25 3.70 -7.14
C ASP A 51 -14.49 2.94 -7.65
N GLU A 52 -15.57 3.68 -7.93
CA GLU A 52 -16.82 3.12 -8.46
C GLU A 52 -16.67 2.41 -9.82
N TYR A 53 -15.61 2.71 -10.56
CA TYR A 53 -15.28 2.08 -11.85
C TYR A 53 -14.35 0.87 -11.69
N GLY A 54 -13.97 0.50 -10.46
CA GLY A 54 -13.07 -0.59 -10.16
C GLY A 54 -11.60 -0.29 -10.42
N ARG A 55 -11.21 0.98 -10.59
CA ARG A 55 -9.80 1.39 -10.77
C ARG A 55 -9.13 1.45 -9.41
N VAL A 56 -7.93 0.87 -9.29
CA VAL A 56 -7.18 0.79 -8.03
C VAL A 56 -6.15 1.91 -7.93
N LEU A 57 -6.10 2.58 -6.78
CA LEU A 57 -5.06 3.56 -6.46
C LEU A 57 -3.72 2.86 -6.28
N LEU A 58 -2.71 3.32 -7.02
CA LEU A 58 -1.33 2.89 -6.88
C LEU A 58 -0.43 4.10 -6.64
N GLN A 59 0.60 3.92 -5.84
CA GLN A 59 1.69 4.87 -5.67
C GLN A 59 2.92 4.41 -6.45
N ARG A 60 3.63 5.37 -7.05
CA ARG A 60 4.92 5.11 -7.70
C ARG A 60 6.04 5.43 -6.72
N ARG A 61 6.74 4.42 -6.25
CA ARG A 61 7.83 4.58 -5.28
C ARG A 61 8.99 5.34 -5.90
N THR A 62 9.58 6.27 -5.16
CA THR A 62 10.73 7.05 -5.62
C THR A 62 12.06 6.32 -5.46
N ASP A 63 12.13 5.32 -4.58
CA ASP A 63 13.35 4.55 -4.31
C ASP A 63 13.64 3.45 -5.34
N SER A 64 12.59 2.89 -5.95
CA SER A 64 12.64 1.73 -6.85
C SER A 64 11.97 1.99 -8.20
N GLY A 65 11.14 3.03 -8.30
CA GLY A 65 10.33 3.32 -9.49
C GLY A 65 9.13 2.40 -9.68
N ASN A 66 8.97 1.40 -8.81
CA ASN A 66 7.90 0.40 -8.85
C ASN A 66 6.55 1.01 -8.46
N TRP A 67 5.48 0.47 -9.03
CA TRP A 67 4.12 0.73 -8.55
C TRP A 67 3.80 -0.18 -7.37
N ALA A 68 3.19 0.37 -6.34
CA ALA A 68 2.77 -0.35 -5.14
C ALA A 68 1.41 0.14 -4.68
N LEU A 69 0.70 -0.71 -3.92
CA LEU A 69 -0.45 -0.26 -3.15
C LEU A 69 0.03 0.68 -2.02
N PRO A 70 -0.78 1.66 -1.61
CA PRO A 70 -0.53 2.42 -0.39
C PRO A 70 -0.51 1.51 0.84
N GLY A 71 0.43 1.76 1.75
CA GLY A 71 0.64 0.94 2.93
C GLY A 71 2.10 0.77 3.30
N GLY A 72 2.33 0.08 4.41
CA GLY A 72 3.65 0.05 5.02
C GLY A 72 3.81 -1.00 6.10
N THR A 73 4.84 -0.79 6.89
CA THR A 73 5.23 -1.71 7.98
C THR A 73 4.42 -1.39 9.23
N MET A 74 3.98 -2.44 9.93
CA MET A 74 3.33 -2.29 11.22
C MET A 74 4.33 -1.89 12.29
N GLU A 75 4.00 -0.87 13.06
CA GLU A 75 4.75 -0.43 14.23
C GLU A 75 4.43 -1.27 15.47
N VAL A 76 5.31 -1.23 16.46
CA VAL A 76 5.08 -1.94 17.73
C VAL A 76 3.95 -1.25 18.50
N GLY A 77 2.91 -2.02 18.83
CA GLY A 77 1.79 -1.56 19.66
C GLY A 77 0.58 -1.04 18.89
N GLU A 78 0.63 -1.02 17.55
CA GLU A 78 -0.57 -0.78 16.72
C GLU A 78 -1.19 -2.09 16.23
N THR A 79 -2.47 -2.01 15.84
CA THR A 79 -3.11 -3.08 15.08
C THR A 79 -2.78 -2.90 13.61
N LEU A 80 -2.91 -3.96 12.81
CA LEU A 80 -2.68 -3.88 11.37
C LEU A 80 -3.64 -2.89 10.70
N GLU A 81 -4.90 -2.84 11.11
CA GLU A 81 -5.87 -1.90 10.57
C GLU A 81 -5.45 -0.45 10.83
N ARG A 82 -4.92 -0.17 12.04
CA ARG A 82 -4.37 1.15 12.38
C ARG A 82 -3.14 1.49 11.55
N CYS A 83 -2.24 0.52 11.33
CA CYS A 83 -1.10 0.67 10.43
C CYS A 83 -1.55 1.11 9.04
N VAL A 84 -2.49 0.38 8.43
CA VAL A 84 -2.95 0.65 7.06
C VAL A 84 -3.63 2.02 6.97
N VAL A 85 -4.47 2.38 7.94
CA VAL A 85 -5.13 3.70 8.00
C VAL A 85 -4.09 4.82 8.12
N ARG A 86 -3.09 4.66 8.99
CA ARG A 86 -1.99 5.63 9.19
C ARG A 86 -1.18 5.82 7.91
N GLU A 87 -0.69 4.73 7.33
CA GLU A 87 0.15 4.75 6.13
C GLU A 87 -0.59 5.38 4.94
N VAL A 88 -1.84 4.99 4.70
CA VAL A 88 -2.66 5.60 3.63
C VAL A 88 -2.81 7.11 3.84
N ARG A 89 -3.10 7.54 5.07
CA ARG A 89 -3.20 8.97 5.38
C ARG A 89 -1.88 9.71 5.16
N GLU A 90 -0.76 9.11 5.55
CA GLU A 90 0.58 9.70 5.41
C GLU A 90 1.04 9.81 3.95
N GLU A 91 0.77 8.77 3.14
CA GLU A 91 1.21 8.65 1.75
C GLU A 91 0.29 9.39 0.77
N THR A 92 -1.03 9.33 0.98
CA THR A 92 -2.02 9.81 0.01
C THR A 92 -2.87 10.96 0.52
N GLY A 93 -2.84 11.23 1.83
CA GLY A 93 -3.71 12.23 2.47
C GLY A 93 -5.16 11.77 2.66
N LEU A 94 -5.51 10.54 2.30
CA LEU A 94 -6.89 10.05 2.38
C LEU A 94 -7.21 9.52 3.77
N ASP A 95 -8.42 9.81 4.26
CA ASP A 95 -9.00 9.11 5.41
C ASP A 95 -9.80 7.91 4.90
N ILE A 96 -9.54 6.73 5.47
CA ILE A 96 -10.16 5.47 5.04
C ILE A 96 -10.71 4.68 6.24
N GLU A 97 -11.67 3.82 5.97
CA GLU A 97 -12.18 2.82 6.92
C GLU A 97 -11.95 1.43 6.34
N ILE A 98 -11.35 0.52 7.11
CA ILE A 98 -11.16 -0.87 6.70
C ILE A 98 -12.47 -1.64 6.88
N THR A 99 -13.01 -2.20 5.80
CA THR A 99 -14.28 -2.95 5.79
C THR A 99 -14.11 -4.45 5.55
N GLY A 100 -12.89 -4.90 5.21
CA GLY A 100 -12.61 -6.32 5.10
C GLY A 100 -11.19 -6.64 4.70
N LEU A 101 -10.96 -7.94 4.54
CA LEU A 101 -9.70 -8.52 4.09
C LEU A 101 -9.80 -8.90 2.61
N VAL A 102 -8.76 -8.59 1.84
CA VAL A 102 -8.57 -9.08 0.46
C VAL A 102 -7.77 -10.37 0.48
N GLY A 103 -6.64 -10.39 1.18
CA GLY A 103 -5.78 -11.58 1.24
C GLY A 103 -4.59 -11.43 2.19
N ILE A 104 -3.91 -12.55 2.40
CA ILE A 104 -2.66 -12.64 3.17
C ILE A 104 -1.60 -13.25 2.25
N TYR A 105 -0.50 -12.56 2.04
CA TYR A 105 0.58 -12.94 1.14
C TYR A 105 1.87 -13.15 1.92
N THR A 106 2.40 -14.37 1.85
CA THR A 106 3.52 -14.85 2.69
C THR A 106 4.54 -15.67 1.90
N ASP A 107 4.67 -15.41 0.60
CA ASP A 107 5.55 -16.17 -0.29
C ASP A 107 7.03 -16.04 0.15
N PRO A 108 7.70 -17.13 0.57
CA PRO A 108 9.12 -17.10 0.91
C PRO A 108 10.03 -16.81 -0.30
N GLY A 109 9.53 -16.98 -1.52
CA GLY A 109 10.22 -16.61 -2.75
C GLY A 109 10.21 -15.11 -3.05
N HIS A 110 9.41 -14.32 -2.33
CA HIS A 110 9.42 -12.87 -2.43
C HIS A 110 10.29 -12.26 -1.33
N VAL A 111 11.48 -11.82 -1.72
CA VAL A 111 12.48 -11.21 -0.83
C VAL A 111 12.63 -9.72 -1.14
N ILE A 112 12.57 -8.90 -0.12
CA ILE A 112 12.74 -7.45 -0.20
C ILE A 112 14.07 -7.10 0.45
N ALA A 113 15.02 -6.62 -0.35
CA ALA A 113 16.34 -6.22 0.12
C ALA A 113 16.49 -4.70 0.15
N TYR A 114 17.22 -4.20 1.14
CA TYR A 114 17.52 -2.78 1.32
C TYR A 114 19.02 -2.53 1.19
N ALA A 115 19.38 -1.30 0.83
CA ALA A 115 20.79 -0.91 0.62
C ALA A 115 21.68 -1.02 1.87
N ASP A 116 21.09 -1.10 3.06
CA ASP A 116 21.79 -1.32 4.34
C ASP A 116 22.13 -2.79 4.61
N GLY A 117 21.74 -3.70 3.71
CA GLY A 117 21.97 -5.13 3.82
C GLY A 117 20.84 -5.90 4.49
N GLU A 118 19.77 -5.24 4.94
CA GLU A 118 18.59 -5.94 5.44
C GLU A 118 17.88 -6.67 4.29
N ALA A 119 17.48 -7.93 4.54
CA ALA A 119 16.70 -8.74 3.61
C ALA A 119 15.49 -9.36 4.34
N ARG A 120 14.30 -9.04 3.85
CA ARG A 120 13.03 -9.44 4.47
C ARG A 120 12.28 -10.39 3.56
N GLN A 121 11.71 -11.46 4.13
CA GLN A 121 10.69 -12.24 3.46
C GLN A 121 9.36 -11.47 3.47
N GLN A 122 8.58 -11.59 2.39
CA GLN A 122 7.25 -10.99 2.33
C GLN A 122 6.35 -11.52 3.45
N PHE A 123 5.71 -10.58 4.14
CA PHE A 123 4.52 -10.82 4.92
C PHE A 123 3.62 -9.58 4.77
N SER A 124 2.60 -9.70 3.93
CA SER A 124 1.68 -8.61 3.64
C SER A 124 0.24 -9.05 3.85
N ILE A 125 -0.55 -8.16 4.44
CA ILE A 125 -1.98 -8.34 4.60
C ILE A 125 -2.68 -7.22 3.84
N ASP A 126 -3.50 -7.61 2.88
CA ASP A 126 -4.13 -6.68 1.94
C ASP A 126 -5.56 -6.43 2.39
N ASN A 127 -5.90 -5.17 2.62
CA ASN A 127 -7.15 -4.78 3.23
C ASN A 127 -8.05 -4.10 2.21
N ARG A 128 -9.36 -4.36 2.33
CA ARG A 128 -10.40 -3.69 1.58
C ARG A 128 -10.92 -2.52 2.41
N PRO A 129 -10.70 -1.28 1.97
CA PRO A 129 -11.36 -0.13 2.55
C PRO A 129 -12.82 -0.02 2.06
N ALA A 130 -13.63 0.75 2.77
CA ALA A 130 -14.92 1.21 2.24
C ALA A 130 -14.72 1.90 0.88
N PRO A 131 -15.68 1.82 -0.05
CA PRO A 131 -15.60 2.57 -1.31
C PRO A 131 -15.32 4.05 -1.05
N TYR A 132 -14.32 4.60 -1.73
CA TYR A 132 -14.04 6.03 -1.64
C TYR A 132 -15.12 6.76 -2.46
N LEU A 133 -15.98 7.52 -1.78
CA LEU A 133 -17.10 8.26 -2.39
C LEU A 133 -16.73 9.72 -2.76
N GLY A 134 -15.45 10.07 -2.68
CA GLY A 134 -14.94 11.43 -2.91
C GLY A 134 -14.51 11.70 -4.35
#